data_AF-A0A7S0NQ54-F1
#
_entry.id   AF-A0A7S0NQ54-F1
#
_cell.length_a   1.000
_cell.length_b   1.000
_cell.length_c   1.000
_cell.angle_alpha   90.00
_cell.angle_beta   90.00
_cell.angle_gamma   90.00
#
_symmetry.space_group_name_H-M   'P 1'
#
loop_
_entity.id
_entity.type
_entity.pdbx_description
1 polymer ?
#
loop_
_entity_poly.entity_id
_entity_poly.type
_entity_poly.pdbx_seq_one_letter_code
_entity_poly.pdbx_strand_id
1 'polypeptide(L)'
;EGAEGAEEPEERPVAGDADAAPELDGGVEAVRTMVAALKTALGFAVQMGGAVSVLCRLLASSTPSDAVEAAGLLVRLKQFGVDGADEGARRMLGLVFSRDQSVRDAAVEAVDVLFLAGAESPVAAAEGLARVAAASALGELAALEEVLKLLVSDGRVPADGAVIKALWAQAGDGASHEAARAAALTVLSMFAARTPEIIGGGAKLVVVAAALDGACRTRKTSNPALARAAAAVLARARPGGNAGTPESLGVCAPASPPDHPAIAALARVLSPTSPLPGRGWYPCAEQAIAALYALHPDPEGVAADVVRSFAVAAFPANGAAGGAEGDEGKGDASASRI
;
A
#
# COMPACT_ATOMS: atom_id res chain seq x y z
N GLU A 1 -32.64 53.48 -17.84
CA GLU A 1 -31.20 53.15 -18.03
C GLU A 1 -30.97 51.78 -17.44
N GLY A 2 -30.74 50.79 -18.31
CA GLY A 2 -30.34 49.44 -17.91
C GLY A 2 -28.83 49.32 -18.08
N ALA A 3 -28.15 48.75 -17.09
CA ALA A 3 -26.76 48.36 -17.18
C ALA A 3 -26.71 46.83 -17.03
N GLU A 4 -26.44 46.15 -18.14
CA GLU A 4 -26.07 44.74 -18.19
C GLU A 4 -24.68 44.56 -17.57
N GLY A 5 -24.58 43.68 -16.57
CA GLY A 5 -23.32 43.08 -16.16
C GLY A 5 -23.05 41.87 -17.06
N ALA A 6 -21.86 41.83 -17.66
CA ALA A 6 -21.39 40.69 -18.44
C ALA A 6 -20.95 39.56 -17.50
N GLU A 7 -21.61 38.41 -17.58
CA GLU A 7 -21.11 37.13 -17.06
C GLU A 7 -20.20 36.50 -18.12
N GLU A 8 -18.95 36.23 -17.76
CA GLU A 8 -18.04 35.38 -18.54
C GLU A 8 -18.50 33.91 -18.46
N PRO A 9 -18.50 33.14 -19.55
CA PRO A 9 -18.94 31.75 -19.52
C PRO A 9 -17.88 30.85 -18.90
N GLU A 10 -18.29 30.10 -17.89
CA GLU A 10 -17.56 29.03 -17.20
C GLU A 10 -17.27 27.87 -18.18
N GLU A 11 -16.00 27.58 -18.45
CA GLU A 11 -15.59 26.41 -19.24
C GLU A 11 -15.82 25.12 -18.45
N ARG A 12 -16.77 24.29 -18.91
CA ARG A 12 -16.99 22.95 -18.35
C ARG A 12 -15.95 21.97 -18.89
N PRO A 13 -15.49 21.00 -18.07
CA PRO A 13 -14.56 19.97 -18.53
C PRO A 13 -15.26 19.05 -19.54
N VAL A 14 -14.62 18.85 -20.69
CA VAL A 14 -15.09 17.94 -21.74
C VAL A 14 -14.82 16.51 -21.28
N ALA A 15 -15.85 15.86 -20.72
CA ALA A 15 -15.82 14.43 -20.48
C ALA A 15 -15.74 13.69 -21.83
N GLY A 16 -14.81 12.73 -21.93
CA GLY A 16 -14.65 11.94 -23.15
C GLY A 16 -15.86 11.05 -23.40
N ASP A 17 -16.58 11.33 -24.50
CA ASP A 17 -17.62 10.47 -25.06
C ASP A 17 -17.00 9.17 -25.61
N ALA A 18 -16.68 8.23 -24.72
CA ALA A 18 -16.18 6.91 -25.10
C ALA A 18 -17.32 5.96 -25.56
N ASP A 19 -18.58 6.31 -25.32
CA ASP A 19 -19.74 5.42 -25.51
C ASP A 19 -20.88 6.04 -26.34
N ALA A 20 -20.65 7.20 -26.98
CA ALA A 20 -21.60 7.76 -27.92
C ALA A 20 -21.58 6.95 -29.22
N ALA A 21 -22.62 6.14 -29.45
CA ALA A 21 -22.84 5.54 -30.75
C ALA A 21 -22.94 6.67 -31.79
N PRO A 22 -22.10 6.68 -32.84
CA PRO A 22 -22.14 7.76 -33.82
C PRO A 22 -23.52 7.75 -34.50
N GLU A 23 -24.24 8.87 -34.42
CA GLU A 23 -25.43 9.07 -35.23
C GLU A 23 -24.98 9.18 -36.70
N LEU A 24 -25.18 8.10 -37.45
CA LEU A 24 -24.75 7.99 -38.85
C LEU A 24 -25.82 8.54 -39.79
N ASP A 25 -26.15 9.84 -39.66
CA ASP A 25 -27.17 10.51 -40.48
C ASP A 25 -26.67 10.89 -41.90
N GLY A 26 -25.42 10.60 -42.23
CA GLY A 26 -24.74 11.04 -43.47
C GLY A 26 -24.61 10.01 -44.60
N GLY A 27 -25.24 8.83 -44.49
CA GLY A 27 -25.17 7.78 -45.53
C GLY A 27 -23.79 7.10 -45.69
N VAL A 28 -23.62 6.34 -46.77
CA VAL A 28 -22.45 5.44 -46.98
C VAL A 28 -21.11 6.19 -47.04
N GLU A 29 -21.09 7.41 -47.59
CA GLU A 29 -19.85 8.21 -47.68
C GLU A 29 -19.40 8.76 -46.32
N ALA A 30 -20.36 9.14 -45.44
CA ALA A 30 -20.04 9.51 -44.07
C ALA A 30 -19.44 8.32 -43.30
N VAL A 31 -20.02 7.13 -43.48
CA VAL A 31 -19.48 5.89 -42.89
C VAL A 31 -18.07 5.58 -43.40
N ARG A 32 -17.81 5.73 -44.71
CA ARG A 32 -16.47 5.53 -45.29
C ARG A 32 -15.44 6.49 -44.71
N THR A 33 -15.81 7.75 -44.57
CA THR A 33 -14.96 8.79 -43.97
C THR A 33 -14.66 8.49 -42.50
N MET A 34 -15.68 8.09 -41.73
CA MET A 34 -15.53 7.66 -40.33
C MET A 34 -14.59 6.46 -40.21
N VAL A 35 -14.76 5.43 -41.05
CA VAL A 35 -13.88 4.26 -41.06
C VAL A 35 -12.44 4.64 -41.40
N ALA A 36 -12.21 5.55 -42.34
CA ALA A 36 -10.87 6.03 -42.67
C ALA A 36 -10.23 6.81 -41.50
N ALA A 37 -11.00 7.66 -40.83
CA ALA A 37 -10.56 8.37 -39.63
C ALA A 37 -10.20 7.41 -38.49
N LEU A 38 -11.07 6.45 -38.18
CA LEU A 38 -10.84 5.44 -37.14
C LEU A 38 -9.63 4.55 -37.44
N LYS A 39 -9.41 4.16 -38.71
CA LYS A 39 -8.20 3.42 -39.11
C LYS A 39 -6.92 4.22 -38.90
N THR A 40 -6.98 5.52 -39.18
CA THR A 40 -5.83 6.43 -38.97
C THR A 40 -5.55 6.60 -37.48
N ALA A 41 -6.59 6.81 -36.67
CA ALA A 41 -6.49 6.91 -35.22
C ALA A 41 -5.94 5.62 -34.59
N LEU A 42 -6.42 4.45 -35.04
CA LEU A 42 -5.91 3.16 -34.59
C LEU A 42 -4.44 2.98 -34.97
N GLY A 43 -4.05 3.34 -36.19
CA GLY A 43 -2.65 3.30 -36.64
C GLY A 43 -1.74 4.16 -35.76
N PHE A 44 -2.19 5.37 -35.41
CA PHE A 44 -1.48 6.24 -34.47
C PHE A 44 -1.37 5.61 -33.06
N ALA A 45 -2.48 5.11 -32.49
CA ALA A 45 -2.48 4.49 -31.17
C ALA A 45 -1.52 3.29 -31.08
N VAL A 46 -1.50 2.42 -32.11
CA VAL A 46 -0.58 1.27 -32.18
C VAL A 46 0.88 1.73 -32.25
N GLN A 47 1.18 2.79 -33.01
CA GLN A 47 2.54 3.33 -33.04
C GLN A 47 2.96 3.92 -31.69
N MET A 48 2.05 4.63 -31.01
CA MET A 48 2.32 5.16 -29.67
C MET A 48 2.55 4.04 -28.65
N GLY A 49 1.75 2.96 -28.70
CA GLY A 49 1.97 1.77 -27.87
C GLY A 49 3.33 1.12 -28.13
N GLY A 50 3.75 1.02 -29.40
CA GLY A 50 5.09 0.53 -29.77
C GLY A 50 6.24 1.39 -29.20
N ALA A 51 6.04 2.70 -29.08
CA ALA A 51 7.03 3.63 -28.56
C ALA A 51 7.25 3.50 -27.03
N VAL A 52 6.28 2.98 -26.27
CA VAL A 52 6.40 2.81 -24.81
C VAL A 52 7.65 2.02 -24.42
N SER A 53 7.98 0.96 -25.18
CA SER A 53 9.18 0.15 -24.94
C SER A 53 10.49 0.93 -25.10
N VAL A 54 10.53 1.90 -26.02
CA VAL A 54 11.67 2.79 -26.24
C VAL A 54 11.77 3.79 -25.11
N LEU A 55 10.65 4.40 -24.70
CA LEU A 55 10.60 5.33 -23.58
C LEU A 55 11.07 4.68 -22.28
N CYS A 56 10.64 3.45 -22.01
CA CYS A 56 11.12 2.69 -20.86
C CYS A 56 12.64 2.50 -20.85
N ARG A 57 13.28 2.36 -22.02
CA ARG A 57 14.75 2.30 -22.12
C ARG A 57 15.39 3.65 -21.89
N LEU A 58 14.77 4.73 -22.36
CA LEU A 58 15.24 6.11 -22.16
C LEU A 58 15.20 6.54 -20.69
N LEU A 59 14.32 5.96 -19.87
CA LEU A 59 14.35 6.16 -18.40
C LEU A 59 15.71 5.78 -17.78
N ALA A 60 16.45 4.86 -18.39
CA ALA A 60 17.79 4.45 -17.93
C ALA A 60 18.93 5.18 -18.66
N SER A 61 18.62 6.25 -19.42
CA SER A 61 19.64 7.06 -20.11
C SER A 61 20.61 7.70 -19.11
N SER A 62 21.88 7.80 -19.49
CA SER A 62 22.88 8.57 -18.74
C SER A 62 22.66 10.07 -18.83
N THR A 63 21.83 10.52 -19.77
CA THR A 63 21.49 11.93 -19.97
C THR A 63 20.21 12.25 -19.19
N PRO A 64 20.25 13.13 -18.17
CA PRO A 64 19.08 13.45 -17.34
C PRO A 64 17.86 13.91 -18.14
N SER A 65 18.06 14.76 -19.16
CA SER A 65 16.97 15.27 -20.00
C SER A 65 16.19 14.17 -20.72
N ASP A 66 16.87 13.09 -21.17
CA ASP A 66 16.20 11.98 -21.84
C ASP A 66 15.25 11.26 -20.88
N ALA A 67 15.69 11.03 -19.64
CA ALA A 67 14.90 10.36 -18.62
C ALA A 67 13.70 11.21 -18.18
N VAL A 68 13.92 12.52 -17.98
CA VAL A 68 12.86 13.47 -17.59
C VAL A 68 11.79 13.59 -18.68
N GLU A 69 12.18 13.78 -19.94
CA GLU A 69 11.23 13.87 -21.05
C GLU A 69 10.52 12.54 -21.33
N ALA A 70 11.22 11.41 -21.19
CA ALA A 70 10.60 10.09 -21.31
C ALA A 70 9.57 9.86 -20.21
N ALA A 71 9.86 10.24 -18.96
CA ALA A 71 8.91 10.18 -17.85
C ALA A 71 7.67 11.06 -18.13
N GLY A 72 7.88 12.31 -18.54
CA GLY A 72 6.79 13.23 -18.88
C GLY A 72 5.91 12.74 -20.03
N LEU A 73 6.49 12.10 -21.05
CA LEU A 73 5.71 11.50 -22.12
C LEU A 73 4.94 10.25 -21.65
N LEU A 74 5.56 9.38 -20.85
CA LEU A 74 4.88 8.21 -20.28
C LEU A 74 3.67 8.58 -19.41
N VAL A 75 3.75 9.66 -18.64
CA VAL A 75 2.61 10.22 -17.89
C VAL A 75 1.45 10.53 -18.83
N ARG A 76 1.70 11.25 -19.93
CA ARG A 76 0.66 11.61 -20.91
C ARG A 76 0.08 10.36 -21.56
N LEU A 77 0.93 9.41 -21.98
CA LEU A 77 0.47 8.14 -22.55
C LEU A 77 -0.44 7.37 -21.59
N LYS A 78 -0.13 7.41 -20.28
CA LYS A 78 -0.97 6.78 -19.26
C LYS A 78 -2.31 7.48 -19.10
N GLN A 79 -2.35 8.82 -19.11
CA GLN A 79 -3.59 9.60 -19.05
C GLN A 79 -4.50 9.35 -20.27
N PHE A 80 -3.92 9.15 -21.45
CA PHE A 80 -4.65 8.80 -22.67
C PHE A 80 -4.99 7.30 -22.79
N GLY A 81 -4.63 6.46 -21.82
CA GLY A 81 -4.93 5.03 -21.85
C GLY A 81 -4.20 4.26 -22.95
N VAL A 82 -3.02 4.71 -23.35
CA VAL A 82 -2.21 4.02 -24.39
C VAL A 82 -1.70 2.67 -23.87
N ASP A 83 -1.77 1.65 -24.71
CA ASP A 83 -1.31 0.30 -24.39
C ASP A 83 0.14 0.29 -23.90
N GLY A 84 0.39 -0.46 -22.83
CA GLY A 84 1.72 -0.58 -22.20
C GLY A 84 2.09 0.58 -21.26
N ALA A 85 1.34 1.68 -21.25
CA ALA A 85 1.66 2.83 -20.39
C ALA A 85 1.63 2.50 -18.89
N ASP A 86 0.87 1.50 -18.45
CA ASP A 86 0.89 0.97 -17.08
C ASP A 86 2.26 0.44 -16.65
N GLU A 87 2.94 -0.30 -17.54
CA GLU A 87 4.29 -0.79 -17.28
C GLU A 87 5.29 0.37 -17.27
N GLY A 88 5.14 1.32 -18.20
CA GLY A 88 5.95 2.54 -18.22
C GLY A 88 5.81 3.36 -16.94
N ALA A 89 4.59 3.54 -16.44
CA ALA A 89 4.32 4.26 -15.19
C ALA A 89 4.98 3.58 -13.98
N ARG A 90 4.96 2.24 -13.90
CA ARG A 90 5.66 1.52 -12.81
C ARG A 90 7.17 1.59 -12.93
N ARG A 91 7.74 1.49 -14.14
CA ARG A 91 9.19 1.62 -14.36
C ARG A 91 9.73 3.00 -13.98
N MET A 92 8.94 4.03 -14.24
CA MET A 92 9.27 5.42 -13.91
C MET A 92 9.42 5.64 -12.40
N LEU A 93 8.75 4.85 -11.54
CA LEU A 93 8.92 4.95 -10.08
C LEU A 93 10.40 4.77 -9.69
N GLY A 94 11.14 3.89 -10.37
CA GLY A 94 12.54 3.62 -10.07
C GLY A 94 13.46 4.82 -10.23
N LEU A 95 13.04 5.86 -10.96
CA LEU A 95 13.79 7.11 -11.12
C LEU A 95 14.04 7.85 -9.80
N VAL A 96 13.22 7.59 -8.77
CA VAL A 96 13.41 8.15 -7.41
C VAL A 96 14.78 7.82 -6.81
N PHE A 97 15.43 6.73 -7.26
CA PHE A 97 16.76 6.33 -6.82
C PHE A 97 17.90 6.92 -7.65
N SER A 98 17.60 7.79 -8.63
CA SER A 98 18.61 8.47 -9.43
C SER A 98 19.50 9.36 -8.56
N ARG A 99 20.77 9.50 -8.95
CA ARG A 99 21.70 10.47 -8.33
C ARG A 99 21.40 11.91 -8.75
N ASP A 100 20.78 12.08 -9.91
CA ASP A 100 20.38 13.38 -10.44
C ASP A 100 19.06 13.84 -9.80
N GLN A 101 19.05 15.07 -9.24
CA GLN A 101 17.87 15.63 -8.58
C GLN A 101 16.70 15.81 -9.55
N SER A 102 16.93 16.31 -10.77
CA SER A 102 15.87 16.56 -11.75
C SER A 102 15.16 15.27 -12.17
N VAL A 103 15.91 14.17 -12.25
CA VAL A 103 15.36 12.84 -12.55
C VAL A 103 14.54 12.29 -11.39
N ARG A 104 14.97 12.52 -10.13
CA ARG A 104 14.17 12.15 -8.95
C ARG A 104 12.87 12.95 -8.89
N ASP A 105 12.96 14.25 -9.12
CA ASP A 105 11.81 15.16 -9.11
C ASP A 105 10.80 14.76 -10.18
N ALA A 106 11.25 14.34 -11.37
CA ALA A 106 10.37 13.82 -12.41
C ALA A 106 9.58 12.58 -11.98
N ALA A 107 10.17 11.70 -11.15
CA ALA A 107 9.46 10.54 -10.60
C ALA A 107 8.33 10.96 -9.64
N VAL A 108 8.65 11.90 -8.74
CA VAL A 108 7.70 12.44 -7.76
C VAL A 108 6.57 13.17 -8.44
N GLU A 109 6.91 14.06 -9.37
CA GLU A 109 5.93 14.83 -10.15
C GLU A 109 5.01 13.92 -10.94
N ALA A 110 5.55 12.86 -11.54
CA ALA A 110 4.75 11.94 -12.32
C ALA A 110 3.74 11.15 -11.47
N VAL A 111 4.09 10.75 -10.24
CA VAL A 111 3.14 10.11 -9.32
C VAL A 111 2.07 11.11 -8.87
N ASP A 112 2.44 12.35 -8.59
CA ASP A 112 1.47 13.38 -8.21
C ASP A 112 0.47 13.66 -9.33
N VAL A 113 0.97 13.89 -10.55
CA VAL A 113 0.13 14.15 -11.73
C VAL A 113 -0.78 12.96 -12.04
N LEU A 114 -0.29 11.72 -11.93
CA LEU A 114 -1.08 10.53 -12.28
C LEU A 114 -2.10 10.13 -11.22
N PHE A 115 -1.79 10.30 -9.94
CA PHE A 115 -2.57 9.68 -8.86
C PHE A 115 -3.09 10.65 -7.80
N LEU A 116 -2.62 11.90 -7.78
CA LEU A 116 -3.03 12.91 -6.80
C LEU A 116 -3.70 14.10 -7.49
N ALA A 117 -2.92 15.01 -8.09
CA ALA A 117 -3.42 16.21 -8.74
C ALA A 117 -4.34 15.91 -9.94
N GLY A 118 -4.07 14.83 -10.67
CA GLY A 118 -4.92 14.38 -11.79
C GLY A 118 -6.10 13.51 -11.39
N ALA A 119 -6.29 13.20 -10.10
CA ALA A 119 -7.41 12.39 -9.66
C ALA A 119 -8.70 13.22 -9.52
N GLU A 120 -9.83 12.66 -9.94
CA GLU A 120 -11.14 13.32 -9.86
C GLU A 120 -11.58 13.62 -8.41
N SER A 121 -11.11 12.82 -7.47
CA SER A 121 -11.43 12.95 -6.05
C SER A 121 -10.36 12.31 -5.17
N PRO A 122 -10.31 12.62 -3.86
CA PRO A 122 -9.43 11.94 -2.91
C PRO A 122 -9.67 10.43 -2.83
N VAL A 123 -10.90 9.98 -3.11
CA VAL A 123 -11.24 8.54 -3.16
C VAL A 123 -10.62 7.90 -4.41
N ALA A 124 -10.78 8.53 -5.58
CA ALA A 124 -10.14 8.07 -6.81
C ALA A 124 -8.61 8.04 -6.70
N ALA A 125 -8.01 9.02 -6.00
CA ALA A 125 -6.59 9.05 -5.69
C ALA A 125 -6.15 7.85 -4.83
N ALA A 126 -6.87 7.60 -3.73
CA ALA A 126 -6.62 6.46 -2.85
C ALA A 126 -6.72 5.12 -3.59
N GLU A 127 -7.77 4.94 -4.41
CA GLU A 127 -7.96 3.76 -5.22
C GLU A 127 -6.88 3.60 -6.29
N GLY A 128 -6.48 4.70 -6.94
CA GLY A 128 -5.39 4.75 -7.91
C GLY A 128 -4.07 4.26 -7.31
N LEU A 129 -3.67 4.83 -6.19
CA LEU A 129 -2.46 4.42 -5.46
C LEU A 129 -2.53 2.96 -4.99
N ALA A 130 -3.67 2.54 -4.44
CA ALA A 130 -3.87 1.16 -4.01
C ALA A 130 -3.76 0.18 -5.19
N ARG A 131 -4.32 0.53 -6.36
CA ARG A 131 -4.23 -0.28 -7.58
C ARG A 131 -2.79 -0.42 -8.08
N VAL A 132 -2.03 0.68 -8.07
CA VAL A 132 -0.60 0.65 -8.44
C VAL A 132 0.18 -0.24 -7.48
N ALA A 133 -0.02 -0.09 -6.17
CA ALA A 133 0.64 -0.93 -5.18
C ALA A 133 0.30 -2.41 -5.38
N ALA A 134 -0.97 -2.74 -5.62
CA ALA A 134 -1.39 -4.14 -5.85
C ALA A 134 -0.78 -4.76 -7.12
N ALA A 135 -0.50 -3.96 -8.15
CA ALA A 135 0.07 -4.40 -9.42
C ALA A 135 1.60 -4.37 -9.48
N SER A 136 2.27 -3.87 -8.43
CA SER A 136 3.71 -3.62 -8.42
C SER A 136 4.51 -4.81 -7.90
N ALA A 137 5.66 -5.06 -8.53
CA ALA A 137 6.67 -5.98 -8.01
C ALA A 137 7.38 -5.40 -6.77
N LEU A 138 8.14 -6.21 -6.04
CA LEU A 138 8.78 -5.78 -4.79
C LEU A 138 9.69 -4.55 -4.95
N GLY A 139 10.48 -4.50 -6.04
CA GLY A 139 11.34 -3.34 -6.32
C GLY A 139 10.54 -2.09 -6.67
N GLU A 140 9.41 -2.24 -7.37
CA GLU A 140 8.50 -1.14 -7.71
C GLU A 140 7.76 -0.62 -6.48
N LEU A 141 7.40 -1.50 -5.53
CA LEU A 141 6.83 -1.11 -4.23
C LEU A 141 7.82 -0.30 -3.39
N ALA A 142 9.10 -0.69 -3.37
CA ALA A 142 10.13 0.09 -2.68
C ALA A 142 10.31 1.48 -3.32
N ALA A 143 10.27 1.56 -4.66
CA ALA A 143 10.31 2.83 -5.36
C ALA A 143 9.07 3.69 -5.07
N LEU A 144 7.87 3.09 -5.08
CA LEU A 144 6.64 3.76 -4.70
C LEU A 144 6.73 4.31 -3.27
N GLU A 145 7.22 3.51 -2.31
CA GLU A 145 7.39 3.95 -0.93
C GLU A 145 8.28 5.20 -0.82
N GLU A 146 9.42 5.24 -1.53
CA GLU A 146 10.28 6.42 -1.54
C GLU A 146 9.60 7.65 -2.16
N VAL A 147 8.86 7.48 -3.26
CA VAL A 147 8.12 8.60 -3.85
C VAL A 147 7.05 9.13 -2.86
N LEU A 148 6.30 8.24 -2.21
CA LEU A 148 5.27 8.63 -1.25
C LEU A 148 5.86 9.34 -0.01
N LYS A 149 7.05 8.95 0.46
CA LYS A 149 7.76 9.67 1.54
C LYS A 149 8.09 11.11 1.13
N LEU A 150 8.57 11.31 -0.10
CA LEU A 150 8.88 12.64 -0.63
C LEU A 150 7.62 13.49 -0.75
N LEU A 151 6.53 12.94 -1.28
CA LEU A 151 5.24 13.67 -1.40
C LEU A 151 4.70 14.16 -0.05
N VAL A 152 4.88 13.39 1.03
CA VAL A 152 4.50 13.82 2.38
C VAL A 152 5.48 14.88 2.91
N SER A 153 6.78 14.69 2.69
CA SER A 153 7.83 15.61 3.15
C SER A 153 7.73 16.99 2.48
N ASP A 154 7.34 17.02 1.21
CA ASP A 154 7.08 18.23 0.43
C ASP A 154 5.74 18.90 0.75
N GLY A 155 4.93 18.28 1.63
CA GLY A 155 3.62 18.79 2.03
C GLY A 155 2.51 18.64 0.99
N ARG A 156 2.78 17.97 -0.15
CA ARG A 156 1.78 17.68 -1.21
C ARG A 156 0.70 16.72 -0.72
N VAL A 157 1.07 15.82 0.20
CA VAL A 157 0.13 14.93 0.90
C VAL A 157 0.18 15.20 2.41
N PRO A 158 -0.70 16.06 2.94
CA PRO A 158 -0.80 16.28 4.38
C PRO A 158 -1.18 14.99 5.12
N ALA A 159 -0.60 14.78 6.31
CA ALA A 159 -0.79 13.57 7.11
C ALA A 159 -2.25 13.32 7.53
N ASP A 160 -3.05 14.38 7.65
CA ASP A 160 -4.49 14.36 7.95
C ASP A 160 -5.35 14.78 6.74
N GLY A 161 -4.75 14.78 5.55
CA GLY A 161 -5.36 15.17 4.29
C GLY A 161 -6.45 14.21 3.81
N ALA A 162 -7.19 14.65 2.78
CA ALA A 162 -8.34 13.92 2.26
C ALA A 162 -7.96 12.55 1.66
N VAL A 163 -6.79 12.43 1.02
CA VAL A 163 -6.31 11.16 0.44
C VAL A 163 -6.01 10.13 1.52
N ILE A 164 -5.33 10.55 2.60
CA ILE A 164 -5.06 9.69 3.76
C ILE A 164 -6.37 9.24 4.43
N LYS A 165 -7.34 10.14 4.58
CA LYS A 165 -8.67 9.82 5.11
C LYS A 165 -9.42 8.82 4.22
N ALA A 166 -9.34 8.97 2.90
CA ALA A 166 -9.94 8.03 1.94
C ALA A 166 -9.30 6.63 2.03
N LEU A 167 -7.97 6.55 2.13
CA LEU A 167 -7.28 5.28 2.36
C LEU A 167 -7.70 4.60 3.66
N TRP A 168 -7.86 5.36 4.75
CA TRP A 168 -8.37 4.82 6.02
C TRP A 168 -9.81 4.32 5.91
N ALA A 169 -10.67 5.04 5.18
CA ALA A 169 -12.04 4.60 4.92
C ALA A 169 -12.05 3.27 4.16
N GLN A 170 -11.25 3.15 3.10
CA GLN A 170 -11.12 1.92 2.32
C GLN A 170 -10.54 0.76 3.14
N ALA A 171 -9.55 1.01 4.00
CA ALA A 171 -8.96 -0.01 4.86
C ALA A 171 -9.94 -0.52 5.94
N GLY A 172 -10.75 0.38 6.48
CA GLY A 172 -11.74 0.12 7.53
C GLY A 172 -13.08 -0.41 7.03
N ASP A 173 -13.38 -0.28 5.75
CA ASP A 173 -14.64 -0.75 5.18
C ASP A 173 -14.71 -2.28 5.14
N GLY A 174 -15.59 -2.86 5.96
CA GLY A 174 -15.82 -4.30 6.02
C GLY A 174 -16.55 -4.87 4.81
N ALA A 175 -17.19 -4.04 3.98
CA ALA A 175 -17.84 -4.47 2.74
C ALA A 175 -16.84 -4.54 1.56
N SER A 176 -15.73 -3.83 1.65
CA SER A 176 -14.67 -3.84 0.63
C SER A 176 -13.97 -5.19 0.53
N HIS A 177 -13.55 -5.55 -0.69
CA HIS A 177 -12.74 -6.74 -0.93
C HIS A 177 -11.44 -6.70 -0.12
N GLU A 178 -11.08 -7.84 0.50
CA GLU A 178 -9.87 -7.93 1.34
C GLU A 178 -8.58 -7.51 0.61
N ALA A 179 -8.50 -7.76 -0.70
CA ALA A 179 -7.38 -7.32 -1.53
C ALA A 179 -7.29 -5.78 -1.61
N ALA A 180 -8.42 -5.10 -1.75
CA ALA A 180 -8.48 -3.64 -1.78
C ALA A 180 -8.09 -3.05 -0.42
N ARG A 181 -8.58 -3.66 0.68
CA ARG A 181 -8.20 -3.30 2.05
C ARG A 181 -6.70 -3.49 2.30
N ALA A 182 -6.14 -4.62 1.85
CA ALA A 182 -4.71 -4.91 1.97
C ALA A 182 -3.84 -3.89 1.19
N ALA A 183 -4.28 -3.52 -0.01
CA ALA A 183 -3.60 -2.51 -0.82
C ALA A 183 -3.65 -1.12 -0.16
N ALA A 184 -4.80 -0.71 0.37
CA ALA A 184 -4.94 0.56 1.10
C ALA A 184 -4.02 0.59 2.35
N LEU A 185 -3.99 -0.49 3.13
CA LEU A 185 -3.07 -0.62 4.28
C LEU A 185 -1.60 -0.59 3.85
N THR A 186 -1.26 -1.20 2.72
CA THR A 186 0.11 -1.15 2.16
C THR A 186 0.50 0.30 1.86
N VAL A 187 -0.35 1.05 1.15
CA VAL A 187 -0.09 2.47 0.83
C VAL A 187 -0.02 3.33 2.11
N LEU A 188 -0.89 3.09 3.10
CA LEU A 188 -0.82 3.79 4.40
C LEU A 188 0.51 3.53 5.11
N SER A 189 1.01 2.29 5.08
CA SER A 189 2.30 1.95 5.69
C SER A 189 3.48 2.66 5.01
N MET A 190 3.38 2.89 3.70
CA MET A 190 4.40 3.60 2.93
C MET A 190 4.43 5.09 3.29
N PHE A 191 3.26 5.75 3.31
CA PHE A 191 3.15 7.14 3.73
C PHE A 191 3.64 7.34 5.17
N ALA A 192 3.34 6.40 6.07
CA ALA A 192 3.72 6.48 7.47
C ALA A 192 5.19 6.15 7.75
N ALA A 193 5.96 5.70 6.76
CA ALA A 193 7.32 5.22 6.96
C ALA A 193 8.28 6.27 7.54
N ARG A 194 8.05 7.56 7.28
CA ARG A 194 8.75 8.70 7.91
C ARG A 194 7.82 9.67 8.65
N THR A 195 6.52 9.39 8.67
CA THR A 195 5.50 10.26 9.26
C THR A 195 4.51 9.42 10.07
N PRO A 196 4.92 8.91 11.25
CA PRO A 196 4.12 7.98 12.04
C PRO A 196 2.78 8.54 12.50
N GLU A 197 2.63 9.87 12.55
CA GLU A 197 1.37 10.57 12.85
C GLU A 197 0.20 10.20 11.92
N ILE A 198 0.49 9.74 10.70
CA ILE A 198 -0.50 9.21 9.75
C ILE A 198 -1.27 8.03 10.36
N ILE A 199 -0.60 7.25 11.21
CA ILE A 199 -1.17 6.12 11.95
C ILE A 199 -1.53 6.51 13.38
N GLY A 200 -0.85 7.53 13.93
CA GLY A 200 -1.08 8.06 15.26
C GLY A 200 -2.57 8.21 15.61
N GLY A 201 -2.99 7.49 16.65
CA GLY A 201 -4.37 7.49 17.15
C GLY A 201 -4.87 6.09 17.52
N GLY A 202 -5.38 5.93 18.75
CA GLY A 202 -5.86 4.63 19.25
C GLY A 202 -6.95 4.01 18.37
N ALA A 203 -7.86 4.81 17.82
CA ALA A 203 -8.93 4.31 16.94
C ALA A 203 -8.39 3.67 15.65
N LYS A 204 -7.37 4.26 15.02
CA LYS A 204 -6.73 3.69 13.82
C LYS A 204 -6.07 2.35 14.13
N LEU A 205 -5.38 2.25 15.27
CA LEU A 205 -4.76 1.00 15.71
C LEU A 205 -5.78 -0.12 15.95
N VAL A 206 -6.97 0.21 16.46
CA VAL A 206 -8.06 -0.76 16.63
C VAL A 206 -8.58 -1.26 15.28
N VAL A 207 -8.74 -0.38 14.28
CA VAL A 207 -9.14 -0.77 12.91
C VAL A 207 -8.12 -1.74 12.30
N VAL A 208 -6.82 -1.43 12.43
CA VAL A 208 -5.75 -2.30 11.91
C VAL A 208 -5.70 -3.63 12.66
N ALA A 209 -5.87 -3.62 13.99
CA ALA A 209 -5.93 -4.83 14.80
C ALA A 209 -7.11 -5.74 14.39
N ALA A 210 -8.28 -5.16 14.14
CA ALA A 210 -9.46 -5.90 13.68
C ALA A 210 -9.24 -6.50 12.28
N ALA A 211 -8.57 -5.77 11.37
CA ALA A 211 -8.18 -6.30 10.06
C ALA A 211 -7.20 -7.48 10.18
N LEU A 212 -6.20 -7.38 11.06
CA LEU A 212 -5.24 -8.45 11.33
C LEU A 212 -5.92 -9.69 11.94
N ASP A 213 -6.76 -9.49 12.96
CA ASP A 213 -7.50 -10.58 13.62
C ASP A 213 -8.44 -11.30 12.64
N GLY A 214 -9.17 -10.53 11.81
CA GLY A 214 -10.03 -11.08 10.77
C GLY A 214 -9.26 -11.92 9.74
N ALA A 215 -8.13 -11.39 9.26
CA ALA A 215 -7.24 -12.09 8.31
C ALA A 215 -6.59 -13.35 8.91
N CYS A 216 -6.51 -13.44 10.24
CA CYS A 216 -5.97 -14.56 10.99
C CYS A 216 -7.03 -15.29 11.83
N ARG A 217 -8.29 -15.33 11.41
CA ARG A 217 -9.35 -15.99 12.20
C ARG A 217 -9.29 -17.51 12.13
N THR A 218 -9.19 -18.08 10.92
CA THR A 218 -9.10 -19.52 10.71
C THR A 218 -8.15 -19.83 9.57
N ARG A 219 -7.60 -21.05 9.53
CA ARG A 219 -6.73 -21.47 8.42
C ARG A 219 -7.44 -21.44 7.06
N LYS A 220 -8.74 -21.78 7.02
CA LYS A 220 -9.55 -21.83 5.79
C LYS A 220 -9.87 -20.45 5.22
N THR A 221 -10.03 -19.45 6.08
CA THR A 221 -10.43 -18.08 5.71
C THR A 221 -9.29 -17.09 5.90
N SER A 222 -8.05 -17.58 5.94
CA SER A 222 -6.89 -16.73 6.21
C SER A 222 -6.50 -15.92 4.98
N ASN A 223 -6.09 -14.66 5.20
CA ASN A 223 -5.57 -13.80 4.14
C ASN A 223 -4.17 -13.28 4.50
N PRO A 224 -3.11 -13.92 3.98
CA PRO A 224 -1.74 -13.51 4.30
C PRO A 224 -1.38 -12.10 3.82
N ALA A 225 -1.96 -11.64 2.71
CA ALA A 225 -1.68 -10.31 2.19
C ALA A 225 -2.25 -9.22 3.10
N LEU A 226 -3.50 -9.37 3.54
CA LEU A 226 -4.15 -8.46 4.49
C LEU A 226 -3.46 -8.50 5.86
N ALA A 227 -3.14 -9.69 6.37
CA ALA A 227 -2.43 -9.84 7.64
C ALA A 227 -1.06 -9.17 7.62
N ARG A 228 -0.27 -9.38 6.55
CA ARG A 228 1.03 -8.73 6.37
C ARG A 228 0.91 -7.21 6.28
N ALA A 229 -0.06 -6.70 5.49
CA ALA A 229 -0.27 -5.27 5.35
C ALA A 229 -0.69 -4.61 6.68
N ALA A 230 -1.58 -5.25 7.44
CA ALA A 230 -1.98 -4.77 8.76
C ALA A 230 -0.80 -4.78 9.76
N ALA A 231 -0.03 -5.87 9.81
CA ALA A 231 1.18 -5.94 10.65
C ALA A 231 2.22 -4.86 10.26
N ALA A 232 2.42 -4.62 8.97
CA ALA A 232 3.32 -3.57 8.49
C ALA A 232 2.86 -2.16 8.93
N VAL A 233 1.57 -1.86 8.87
CA VAL A 233 1.03 -0.60 9.42
C VAL A 233 1.30 -0.50 10.93
N LEU A 234 1.04 -1.56 11.70
CA LEU A 234 1.34 -1.55 13.14
C LEU A 234 2.83 -1.29 13.44
N ALA A 235 3.73 -1.84 12.63
CA ALA A 235 5.17 -1.60 12.75
C ALA A 235 5.57 -0.12 12.50
N ARG A 236 4.79 0.61 11.71
CA ARG A 236 5.02 2.03 11.41
C ARG A 236 4.33 2.99 12.40
N ALA A 237 3.49 2.49 13.31
CA ALA A 237 2.79 3.34 14.28
C ALA A 237 3.74 4.04 15.25
N ARG A 238 4.86 3.39 15.60
CA ARG A 238 5.87 3.88 16.53
C ARG A 238 7.28 3.43 16.12
N PRO A 239 7.85 4.01 15.06
CA PRO A 239 9.19 3.66 14.61
C PRO A 239 10.21 3.95 15.72
N GLY A 240 11.08 2.98 16.02
CA GLY A 240 12.05 3.04 17.13
C GLY A 240 11.52 2.55 18.50
N GLY A 241 10.21 2.34 18.66
CA GLY A 241 9.63 1.77 19.88
C GLY A 241 9.93 2.57 21.15
N ASN A 242 10.51 1.89 22.16
CA ASN A 242 11.01 2.49 23.41
C ASN A 242 12.52 2.74 23.41
N ALA A 243 13.23 2.24 22.39
CA ALA A 243 14.64 2.49 22.23
C ALA A 243 14.77 3.88 21.61
N GLY A 244 15.25 4.86 22.38
CA GLY A 244 15.53 6.22 21.89
C GLY A 244 16.67 6.26 20.87
N THR A 245 16.56 5.49 19.78
CA THR A 245 17.52 5.45 18.68
C THR A 245 17.36 6.71 17.80
N PRO A 246 18.38 7.07 17.00
CA PRO A 246 18.29 8.20 16.06
C PRO A 246 17.17 8.06 15.02
N GLU A 247 16.68 6.84 14.80
CA GLU A 247 15.54 6.53 13.93
C GLU A 247 14.18 6.60 14.64
N SER A 248 14.17 6.75 15.97
CA SER A 248 12.97 7.09 16.71
C SER A 248 12.61 8.53 16.33
N LEU A 249 11.63 8.68 15.43
CA LEU A 249 11.13 9.97 14.96
C LEU A 249 10.33 10.73 16.04
N GLY A 250 10.78 10.64 17.30
CA GLY A 250 10.02 11.07 18.47
C GLY A 250 8.90 10.09 18.79
N VAL A 251 8.78 9.75 20.07
CA VAL A 251 7.66 8.95 20.59
C VAL A 251 6.39 9.79 20.49
N CYS A 252 5.63 9.65 19.39
CA CYS A 252 4.38 10.40 19.20
C CYS A 252 3.27 9.97 20.18
N ALA A 253 3.37 8.79 20.80
CA ALA A 253 2.36 8.25 21.71
C ALA A 253 2.98 7.25 22.72
N PRO A 254 2.40 7.08 23.93
CA PRO A 254 2.86 6.10 24.92
C PRO A 254 2.70 4.65 24.42
N ALA A 255 3.34 3.69 25.11
CA ALA A 255 3.22 2.26 24.78
C ALA A 255 1.76 1.83 24.84
N SER A 256 1.38 0.94 23.92
CA SER A 256 0.05 0.36 23.98
C SER A 256 -0.06 -0.44 25.28
N PRO A 257 -1.19 -0.33 26.02
CA PRO A 257 -1.43 -1.19 27.17
C PRO A 257 -1.30 -2.67 26.76
N PRO A 258 -0.84 -3.58 27.63
CA PRO A 258 -0.68 -4.99 27.32
C PRO A 258 -1.96 -5.65 26.75
N ASP A 259 -3.13 -5.19 27.18
CA ASP A 259 -4.45 -5.71 26.75
C ASP A 259 -4.96 -5.08 25.44
N HIS A 260 -4.15 -4.29 24.74
CA HIS A 260 -4.57 -3.66 23.48
C HIS A 260 -4.83 -4.72 22.39
N PRO A 261 -5.93 -4.63 21.62
CA PRO A 261 -6.31 -5.66 20.63
C PRO A 261 -5.23 -5.92 19.57
N ALA A 262 -4.40 -4.92 19.25
CA ALA A 262 -3.26 -5.10 18.35
C ALA A 262 -2.25 -6.13 18.88
N ILE A 263 -1.96 -6.15 20.19
CA ILE A 263 -1.00 -7.10 20.78
C ILE A 263 -1.57 -8.52 20.71
N ALA A 264 -2.86 -8.69 21.03
CA ALA A 264 -3.54 -9.99 20.91
C ALA A 264 -3.55 -10.50 19.45
N ALA A 265 -3.79 -9.62 18.48
CA ALA A 265 -3.75 -9.97 17.06
C ALA A 265 -2.34 -10.36 16.60
N LEU A 266 -1.30 -9.65 17.05
CA LEU A 266 0.11 -9.99 16.77
C LEU A 266 0.50 -11.34 17.39
N ALA A 267 0.09 -11.60 18.63
CA ALA A 267 0.34 -12.89 19.29
C ALA A 267 -0.28 -14.06 18.51
N ARG A 268 -1.46 -13.87 17.91
CA ARG A 268 -2.09 -14.90 17.05
C ARG A 268 -1.26 -15.19 15.80
N VAL A 269 -0.65 -14.18 15.19
CA VAL A 269 0.28 -14.38 14.06
C VAL A 269 1.51 -15.15 14.51
N LEU A 270 2.08 -14.76 15.65
CA LEU A 270 3.31 -15.30 16.24
C LEU A 270 3.09 -16.56 17.10
N SER A 271 2.01 -17.29 16.86
CA SER A 271 1.73 -18.56 17.53
C SER A 271 2.20 -19.75 16.69
N PRO A 272 2.68 -20.85 17.30
CA PRO A 272 2.96 -22.10 16.60
C PRO A 272 1.74 -22.68 15.87
N THR A 273 0.53 -22.35 16.33
CA THR A 273 -0.74 -22.76 15.72
C THR A 273 -1.33 -21.71 14.78
N SER A 274 -0.49 -20.78 14.30
CA SER A 274 -0.92 -19.72 13.39
C SER A 274 -1.79 -20.25 12.24
N PRO A 275 -2.93 -19.58 11.96
CA PRO A 275 -3.80 -19.98 10.86
C PRO A 275 -3.19 -19.68 9.49
N LEU A 276 -2.16 -18.81 9.42
CA LEU A 276 -1.50 -18.48 8.17
C LEU A 276 -0.74 -19.69 7.59
N PRO A 277 -0.79 -19.92 6.26
CA PRO A 277 0.01 -20.95 5.62
C PRO A 277 1.49 -20.57 5.62
N GLY A 278 2.40 -21.56 5.66
CA GLY A 278 3.84 -21.32 5.84
C GLY A 278 4.43 -20.24 4.91
N ARG A 279 4.15 -20.27 3.60
CA ARG A 279 4.65 -19.24 2.65
C ARG A 279 4.15 -17.83 2.94
N GLY A 280 2.94 -17.69 3.47
CA GLY A 280 2.35 -16.41 3.84
C GLY A 280 2.66 -15.98 5.27
N TRP A 281 3.01 -16.94 6.13
CA TRP A 281 3.33 -16.70 7.53
C TRP A 281 4.67 -15.99 7.70
N TYR A 282 5.75 -16.43 7.05
CA TYR A 282 7.09 -15.83 7.28
C TYR A 282 7.12 -14.31 7.05
N PRO A 283 6.63 -13.77 5.91
CA PRO A 283 6.65 -12.33 5.70
C PRO A 283 5.72 -11.57 6.65
N CYS A 284 4.63 -12.19 7.13
CA CYS A 284 3.75 -11.59 8.12
C CYS A 284 4.36 -11.62 9.52
N ALA A 285 5.04 -12.70 9.90
CA ALA A 285 5.72 -12.86 11.17
C ALA A 285 6.87 -11.85 11.32
N GLU A 286 7.64 -11.60 10.25
CA GLU A 286 8.67 -10.55 10.24
C GLU A 286 8.07 -9.18 10.59
N GLN A 287 6.98 -8.79 9.91
CA GLN A 287 6.29 -7.52 10.20
C GLN A 287 5.65 -7.52 11.59
N ALA A 288 5.14 -8.66 12.06
CA ALA A 288 4.53 -8.78 13.38
C ALA A 288 5.55 -8.65 14.51
N ILE A 289 6.77 -9.17 14.33
CA ILE A 289 7.89 -8.96 15.26
C ILE A 289 8.26 -7.47 15.28
N ALA A 290 8.41 -6.83 14.11
CA ALA A 290 8.69 -5.40 14.04
C ALA A 290 7.59 -4.57 14.76
N ALA A 291 6.32 -4.92 14.57
CA ALA A 291 5.19 -4.30 15.24
C ALA A 291 5.18 -4.54 16.76
N LEU A 292 5.56 -5.73 17.21
CA LEU A 292 5.70 -6.04 18.63
C LEU A 292 6.73 -5.12 19.29
N TYR A 293 7.91 -4.98 18.66
CA TYR A 293 8.98 -4.09 19.14
C TYR A 293 8.62 -2.60 19.09
N ALA A 294 7.74 -2.20 18.16
CA ALA A 294 7.25 -0.84 18.07
C ALA A 294 6.21 -0.51 19.17
N LEU A 295 5.32 -1.45 19.52
CA LEU A 295 4.11 -1.16 20.28
C LEU A 295 4.13 -1.63 21.75
N HIS A 296 4.81 -2.75 22.05
CA HIS A 296 4.74 -3.39 23.36
C HIS A 296 5.67 -2.68 24.38
N PRO A 297 5.28 -2.53 25.65
CA PRO A 297 6.14 -1.93 26.68
C PRO A 297 7.39 -2.78 27.01
N ASP A 298 7.27 -4.12 26.95
CA ASP A 298 8.34 -5.09 27.16
C ASP A 298 8.43 -6.08 25.97
N PRO A 299 8.98 -5.66 24.81
CA PRO A 299 8.98 -6.51 23.62
C PRO A 299 9.91 -7.73 23.75
N GLU A 300 10.97 -7.62 24.54
CA GLU A 300 11.94 -8.72 24.77
C GLU A 300 11.31 -9.87 25.55
N GLY A 301 10.56 -9.57 26.62
CA GLY A 301 9.84 -10.58 27.39
C GLY A 301 8.86 -11.37 26.53
N VAL A 302 8.05 -10.68 25.73
CA VAL A 302 7.07 -11.32 24.82
C VAL A 302 7.76 -12.08 23.69
N ALA A 303 8.86 -11.56 23.13
CA ALA A 303 9.63 -12.27 22.11
C ALA A 303 10.22 -13.58 22.67
N ALA A 304 10.71 -13.57 23.91
CA ALA A 304 11.18 -14.77 24.59
C ALA A 304 10.06 -15.80 24.78
N ASP A 305 8.84 -15.36 25.14
CA ASP A 305 7.66 -16.22 25.22
C ASP A 305 7.27 -16.84 23.87
N VAL A 306 7.31 -16.05 22.80
CA VAL A 306 7.10 -16.55 21.43
C VAL A 306 8.11 -17.65 21.11
N VAL A 307 9.40 -17.42 21.32
CA VAL A 307 10.45 -18.43 21.05
C VAL A 307 10.24 -19.69 21.91
N ARG A 308 9.92 -19.55 23.20
CA ARG A 308 9.60 -20.68 24.08
C ARG A 308 8.41 -21.49 23.54
N SER A 309 7.35 -20.83 23.08
CA SER A 309 6.17 -21.50 22.53
C SER A 309 6.49 -22.34 21.27
N PHE A 310 7.33 -21.80 20.38
CA PHE A 310 7.80 -22.53 19.19
C PHE A 310 8.72 -23.68 19.57
N ALA A 311 9.59 -23.51 20.56
CA ALA A 311 10.46 -24.58 21.04
C ALA A 311 9.64 -25.76 21.61
N VAL A 312 8.61 -25.49 22.41
CA VAL A 312 7.70 -26.53 22.94
C VAL A 312 6.97 -27.25 21.82
N ALA A 313 6.52 -26.52 20.79
CA ALA A 313 5.82 -27.12 19.65
C ALA A 313 6.75 -27.95 18.73
N ALA A 314 8.01 -27.53 18.57
CA ALA A 314 9.00 -28.22 17.73
C ALA A 314 9.64 -29.42 18.41
N PHE A 315 9.82 -29.35 19.73
CA PHE A 315 10.40 -30.41 20.55
C PHE A 315 9.37 -30.92 21.59
N PRO A 316 8.26 -31.55 21.14
CA PRO A 316 7.36 -32.19 22.08
C PRO A 316 8.17 -33.26 22.83
N ALA A 317 8.11 -33.25 24.16
CA ALA A 317 8.87 -34.16 25.00
C ALA A 317 8.50 -35.63 24.69
N ASN A 318 9.22 -36.26 23.77
CA ASN A 318 9.06 -37.67 23.45
C ASN A 318 9.99 -38.46 24.39
N GLY A 319 9.55 -38.69 25.64
CA GLY A 319 10.38 -39.38 26.63
C GLY A 319 9.95 -39.33 28.10
N ALA A 320 8.66 -39.49 28.41
CA ALA A 320 8.23 -40.04 29.70
C ALA A 320 7.79 -41.52 29.55
N ALA A 321 8.44 -42.25 28.64
CA ALA A 321 8.33 -43.69 28.50
C ALA A 321 9.70 -44.30 28.78
N GLY A 322 10.02 -44.48 30.06
CA GLY A 322 11.31 -45.00 30.51
C GLY A 322 11.57 -44.82 31.99
N GLY A 323 10.77 -45.48 32.84
CA GLY A 323 11.15 -45.82 34.22
C GLY A 323 10.86 -44.78 35.30
N ALA A 324 9.68 -44.90 35.94
CA ALA A 324 9.51 -44.65 37.37
C ALA A 324 8.20 -45.33 37.82
N GLU A 325 8.32 -46.57 38.27
CA GLU A 325 7.39 -47.14 39.26
C GLU A 325 7.48 -46.28 40.54
N GLY A 326 6.31 -45.98 41.11
CA GLY A 326 6.13 -45.52 42.49
C GLY A 326 6.27 -44.02 42.71
N ASP A 327 5.16 -43.31 42.91
CA ASP A 327 4.64 -43.03 44.26
C ASP A 327 3.52 -41.97 44.19
N GLU A 328 2.53 -42.13 45.05
CA GLU A 328 1.32 -41.32 45.17
C GLU A 328 1.61 -39.92 45.74
N GLY A 329 0.90 -38.88 45.29
CA GLY A 329 0.95 -37.60 46.01
C GLY A 329 0.36 -36.37 45.34
N LYS A 330 -0.97 -36.24 45.43
CA LYS A 330 -1.73 -35.00 45.73
C LYS A 330 -1.40 -33.71 44.93
N GLY A 331 -2.37 -33.30 44.10
CA GLY A 331 -2.31 -32.10 43.28
C GLY A 331 -2.37 -30.77 44.03
N ASP A 332 -2.03 -29.72 43.30
CA ASP A 332 -2.71 -28.43 43.37
C ASP A 332 -2.65 -27.72 42.02
N ALA A 333 -3.68 -26.93 41.75
CA ALA A 333 -3.98 -26.26 40.50
C ALA A 333 -3.24 -24.92 40.35
N SER A 334 -2.81 -24.61 39.12
CA SER A 334 -2.71 -23.24 38.56
C SER A 334 -2.44 -23.38 37.06
N ALA A 335 -3.46 -23.30 36.20
CA ALA A 335 -3.99 -22.06 35.63
C ALA A 335 -3.01 -21.34 34.69
N SER A 336 -3.13 -21.69 33.40
CA SER A 336 -3.17 -20.83 32.21
C SER A 336 -2.24 -19.61 32.16
N ARG A 337 -1.25 -19.66 31.26
CA ARG A 337 -0.80 -18.50 30.46
C ARG A 337 -0.43 -18.93 29.03
N ILE A 338 -0.94 -18.10 28.11
CA ILE A 338 -0.79 -18.03 26.65
C ILE A 338 -1.72 -18.97 25.86
#